data_AF-A0A6J5XFB3-F1
#
_entry.id   AF-A0A6J5XFB3-F1
#
_cell.length_a   1.000
_cell.length_b   1.000
_cell.length_c   1.000
_cell.angle_alpha   90.00
_cell.angle_beta   90.00
_cell.angle_gamma   90.00
#
_symmetry.space_group_name_H-M   'P 1'
#
loop_
_entity.id
_entity.type
_entity.pdbx_description
1 polymer ?
#
loop_
_entity_poly.entity_id
_entity_poly.type
_entity_poly.pdbx_seq_one_letter_code
_entity_poly.pdbx_strand_id
1 'polypeptide(L)'
;MVPQAAEDYIIKCLKKDRETIYRFWKPDKKCVLNFSIEDTRLALRKFVSSNPSTDSDIKPDCSFASTVYGGPAGILAQLLELKSWSEEQTIFHFYSCSAMMVYEKESILQGRNSGAEIKLIDFARVIQGKGVIDHNFLGGLCSLIKLISDIVTSPSA
;
A
#
# COMPACT_ATOMS: atom_id res chain seq x y z
N MET A 1 16.18 8.02 -29.57
CA MET A 1 16.69 9.40 -29.51
C MET A 1 16.04 10.05 -28.29
N VAL A 2 16.80 10.30 -27.22
CA VAL A 2 16.29 10.92 -25.98
C VAL A 2 16.21 12.43 -26.22
N PRO A 3 15.14 13.16 -25.85
CA PRO A 3 15.09 14.59 -26.07
C PRO A 3 16.13 15.29 -25.18
N GLN A 4 16.93 16.18 -25.76
CA GLN A 4 17.75 17.13 -25.00
C GLN A 4 16.81 18.09 -24.27
N ALA A 5 16.54 17.80 -23.00
CA ALA A 5 15.97 18.81 -22.12
C ALA A 5 16.98 19.94 -21.94
N ALA A 6 16.51 21.20 -21.95
CA ALA A 6 17.34 22.36 -21.68
C ALA A 6 18.05 22.20 -20.32
N GLU A 7 19.32 22.60 -20.22
CA GLU A 7 20.14 22.42 -19.01
C GLU A 7 19.46 22.95 -17.74
N ASP A 8 18.69 24.04 -17.86
CA ASP A 8 17.90 24.62 -16.77
C ASP A 8 16.80 23.68 -16.25
N TYR A 9 16.20 22.89 -17.12
CA TYR A 9 15.21 21.88 -16.73
C TYR A 9 15.88 20.74 -15.95
N ILE A 10 17.06 20.31 -16.40
CA ILE A 10 17.86 19.27 -15.73
C ILE A 10 18.29 19.78 -14.34
N ILE A 11 18.80 21.01 -14.25
CA ILE A 11 19.20 21.62 -12.98
C ILE A 11 18.00 21.81 -12.05
N LYS A 12 16.83 22.17 -12.57
CA LYS A 12 15.59 22.28 -11.78
C LYS A 12 15.12 20.92 -11.26
N CYS A 13 15.17 19.87 -12.09
CA CYS A 13 14.88 18.50 -11.67
C CYS A 13 15.88 18.03 -10.61
N LEU A 14 17.18 18.22 -10.83
CA LEU A 14 18.23 17.85 -9.88
C LEU A 14 18.11 18.61 -8.56
N LYS A 15 17.79 19.91 -8.57
CA LYS A 15 17.54 20.69 -7.36
C LYS A 15 16.28 20.20 -6.63
N LYS A 16 15.20 19.92 -7.36
CA LYS A 16 14.00 19.30 -6.79
C LYS A 16 14.36 17.95 -6.15
N ASP A 17 15.10 17.09 -6.84
CA ASP A 17 15.52 15.79 -6.30
C ASP A 17 16.48 15.92 -5.10
N ARG A 18 17.29 16.99 -5.04
CA ARG A 18 18.20 17.26 -3.91
C ARG A 18 17.50 17.87 -2.69
N GLU A 19 16.53 18.76 -2.92
CA GLU A 19 15.70 19.37 -1.87
C GLU A 19 14.67 18.38 -1.34
N THR A 20 14.19 17.48 -2.20
CA THR A 20 13.37 16.35 -1.80
C THR A 20 14.25 15.17 -1.44
N ILE A 21 14.89 15.26 -0.26
CA ILE A 21 15.33 14.09 0.50
C ILE A 21 14.05 13.31 0.89
N TYR A 22 13.38 12.69 -0.08
CA TYR A 22 12.41 11.67 0.21
C TYR A 22 13.20 10.52 0.83
N ARG A 23 13.22 10.48 2.16
CA ARG A 23 13.53 9.27 2.92
C ARG A 23 12.49 8.22 2.53
N PHE A 24 12.70 7.56 1.39
CA PHE A 24 11.94 6.39 1.00
C PHE A 24 12.39 5.24 1.89
N TRP A 25 11.53 4.84 2.83
CA TRP A 25 11.73 3.59 3.54
C TRP A 25 11.48 2.44 2.57
N LYS A 26 12.55 1.73 2.23
CA LYS A 26 12.50 0.52 1.40
C LYS A 26 13.28 -0.59 2.12
N PRO A 27 12.62 -1.54 2.79
CA PRO A 27 13.31 -2.64 3.45
C PRO A 27 13.90 -3.62 2.43
N ASP A 28 14.96 -4.33 2.83
CA ASP A 28 15.49 -5.43 2.03
C ASP A 28 14.47 -6.57 1.95
N LYS A 29 14.37 -7.22 0.79
CA LYS A 29 13.40 -8.29 0.56
C LYS A 29 13.60 -9.46 1.52
N LYS A 30 14.84 -9.81 1.88
CA LYS A 30 15.13 -10.90 2.84
C LYS A 30 14.64 -10.55 4.23
N CYS A 31 14.66 -9.28 4.62
CA CYS A 31 14.07 -8.83 5.89
C CYS A 31 12.56 -9.01 5.87
N VAL A 32 11.88 -8.60 4.78
CA VAL A 32 10.42 -8.71 4.65
C VAL A 32 9.92 -10.15 4.69
N LEU A 33 10.69 -11.10 4.15
CA LEU A 33 10.32 -12.53 4.14
C LEU A 33 10.23 -13.15 5.54
N ASN A 34 10.86 -12.53 6.55
CA ASN A 34 10.89 -13.02 7.92
C ASN A 34 10.02 -12.16 8.87
N PHE A 35 9.12 -11.34 8.33
CA PHE A 35 8.27 -10.49 9.14
C PHE A 35 7.34 -11.29 10.05
N SER A 36 7.35 -10.94 11.33
CA SER A 36 6.29 -11.27 12.25
C SER A 36 5.02 -10.45 11.96
N ILE A 37 3.95 -10.75 12.70
CA ILE A 37 2.73 -9.94 12.64
C ILE A 37 2.97 -8.49 13.11
N GLU A 38 3.85 -8.29 14.10
CA GLU A 38 4.19 -6.96 14.59
C GLU A 38 5.05 -6.19 13.57
N ASP A 39 5.99 -6.87 12.89
CA ASP A 39 6.76 -6.26 11.80
C ASP A 39 5.85 -5.85 10.63
N THR A 40 4.86 -6.68 10.32
CA THR A 40 3.86 -6.39 9.29
C THR A 40 3.01 -5.17 9.66
N ARG A 41 2.53 -5.09 10.90
CA ARG A 41 1.81 -3.91 11.41
C ARG A 41 2.69 -2.66 11.34
N LEU A 42 3.93 -2.76 11.78
CA LEU A 42 4.88 -1.66 11.74
C LEU A 42 5.13 -1.17 10.31
N ALA A 43 5.28 -2.09 9.35
CA ALA A 43 5.42 -1.75 7.94
C ALA A 43 4.19 -1.03 7.38
N LEU A 44 2.98 -1.52 7.67
CA LEU A 44 1.74 -0.89 7.24
C LEU A 44 1.52 0.48 7.87
N ARG A 45 1.98 0.69 9.11
CA ARG A 45 1.98 2.02 9.76
C ARG A 45 2.98 2.96 9.11
N LYS A 46 4.21 2.50 8.87
CA LYS A 46 5.26 3.28 8.18
C LYS A 46 4.82 3.72 6.78
N PHE A 47 4.08 2.87 6.06
CA PHE A 47 3.54 3.18 4.74
C PHE A 47 2.68 4.45 4.71
N VAL A 48 1.92 4.72 5.78
CA VAL A 48 1.03 5.89 5.89
C VAL A 48 1.56 6.96 6.85
N SER A 49 2.86 6.99 7.10
CA SER A 49 3.47 7.95 8.02
C SER A 49 4.23 9.07 7.30
N SER A 50 4.26 10.26 7.89
CA SER A 50 5.10 11.37 7.40
C SER A 50 6.58 11.20 7.77
N ASN A 51 6.83 10.41 8.82
CA ASN A 51 8.14 10.16 9.43
C ASN A 51 8.64 8.70 9.28
N PRO A 52 8.65 8.09 8.06
CA PRO A 52 9.04 6.69 7.91
C PRO A 52 10.54 6.53 8.22
N SER A 53 10.87 6.12 9.44
CA SER A 53 12.25 5.92 9.90
C SER A 53 12.65 4.46 9.89
N THR A 54 13.93 4.20 9.61
CA THR A 54 14.57 2.90 9.87
C THR A 54 14.98 2.72 11.33
N ASP A 55 15.04 3.82 12.08
CA ASP A 55 15.33 3.82 13.52
C ASP A 55 14.17 3.19 14.29
N SER A 56 14.47 2.20 15.12
CA SER A 56 13.49 1.48 15.94
C SER A 56 12.84 2.36 16.99
N ASP A 57 13.50 3.45 17.40
CA ASP A 57 13.05 4.31 18.49
C ASP A 57 12.00 5.33 18.02
N ILE A 58 11.89 5.55 16.71
CA ILE A 58 10.93 6.49 16.12
C ILE A 58 9.65 5.77 15.75
N LYS A 59 8.60 5.97 16.56
CA LYS A 59 7.25 5.45 16.31
C LYS A 59 6.64 6.10 15.05
N PRO A 60 6.08 5.31 14.12
CA PRO A 60 5.37 5.85 12.95
C PRO A 60 4.15 6.67 13.38
N ASP A 61 4.03 7.89 12.87
CA ASP A 61 2.96 8.82 13.23
C ASP A 61 1.60 8.48 12.59
N CYS A 62 1.58 7.63 11.56
CA CYS A 62 0.40 7.26 10.80
C CYS A 62 -0.41 8.48 10.28
N SER A 63 0.25 9.62 10.04
CA SER A 63 -0.40 10.90 9.75
C SER A 63 -1.33 10.88 8.54
N PHE A 64 -1.08 9.97 7.59
CA PHE A 64 -1.86 9.81 6.37
C PHE A 64 -2.89 8.68 6.44
N ALA A 65 -2.99 7.95 7.56
CA ALA A 65 -3.86 6.77 7.68
C ALA A 65 -5.33 7.08 7.39
N SER A 66 -5.86 8.20 7.90
CA SER A 66 -7.25 8.59 7.68
C SER A 66 -7.56 8.88 6.20
N THR A 67 -6.61 9.45 5.46
CA THR A 67 -6.78 9.84 4.05
C THR A 67 -6.39 8.75 3.06
N VAL A 68 -5.47 7.85 3.42
CA VAL A 68 -5.01 6.75 2.55
C VAL A 68 -5.84 5.50 2.81
N TYR A 69 -5.89 5.03 4.06
CA TYR A 69 -6.63 3.82 4.41
C TYR A 69 -8.12 4.09 4.64
N GLY A 70 -8.44 5.19 5.33
CA GLY A 70 -9.81 5.56 5.66
C GLY A 70 -10.56 6.31 4.55
N GLY A 71 -11.80 6.66 4.84
CA GLY A 71 -12.68 7.39 3.92
C GLY A 71 -13.40 6.49 2.90
N PRO A 72 -14.41 7.03 2.19
CA PRO A 72 -15.27 6.24 1.30
C PRO A 72 -14.55 5.74 0.03
N ALA A 73 -13.43 6.36 -0.35
CA ALA A 73 -12.59 5.95 -1.48
C ALA A 73 -11.22 5.41 -1.05
N GLY A 74 -10.98 5.25 0.25
CA GLY A 74 -9.71 4.78 0.78
C GLY A 74 -9.47 3.29 0.51
N ILE A 75 -8.26 2.83 0.83
CA ILE A 75 -7.86 1.44 0.65
C ILE A 75 -8.80 0.47 1.37
N LEU A 76 -9.28 0.82 2.58
CA LEU A 76 -10.17 -0.07 3.33
C LEU A 76 -11.52 -0.27 2.62
N ALA A 77 -12.08 0.79 2.01
CA ALA A 77 -13.32 0.68 1.23
C ALA A 77 -13.13 -0.20 -0.01
N GLN A 78 -12.02 -0.01 -0.74
CA GLN A 78 -11.67 -0.82 -1.91
C GLN A 78 -11.44 -2.30 -1.56
N LEU A 79 -10.79 -2.57 -0.42
CA LEU A 79 -10.61 -3.93 0.08
C LEU A 79 -11.93 -4.61 0.47
N LEU A 80 -12.86 -3.87 1.08
CA LEU A 80 -14.19 -4.37 1.43
C LEU A 80 -15.03 -4.69 0.19
N GLU A 81 -14.92 -3.89 -0.86
CA GLU A 81 -15.52 -4.18 -2.16
C GLU A 81 -14.93 -5.46 -2.77
N LEU A 82 -13.59 -5.57 -2.80
CA LEU A 82 -12.90 -6.77 -3.28
C LEU A 82 -13.27 -8.02 -2.46
N LYS A 83 -13.44 -7.87 -1.15
CA LYS A 83 -13.89 -8.95 -0.26
C LYS A 83 -15.30 -9.39 -0.63
N SER A 84 -16.24 -8.46 -0.78
CA SER A 84 -17.62 -8.78 -1.15
C SER A 84 -17.68 -9.51 -2.49
N TRP A 85 -16.87 -9.12 -3.47
CA TRP A 85 -16.78 -9.86 -4.73
C TRP A 85 -16.17 -11.25 -4.56
N SER A 86 -15.12 -11.38 -3.73
CA SER A 86 -14.41 -12.64 -3.48
C SER A 86 -15.23 -13.66 -2.69
N GLU A 87 -16.22 -13.22 -1.91
CA GLU A 87 -17.15 -14.10 -1.16
C GLU A 87 -18.16 -14.81 -2.07
N GLU A 88 -18.45 -14.24 -3.24
CA GLU A 88 -19.47 -14.75 -4.16
C GLU A 88 -18.88 -15.36 -5.43
N GLN A 89 -17.75 -14.82 -5.92
CA GLN A 89 -17.17 -15.29 -7.17
C GLN A 89 -16.59 -16.71 -7.03
N THR A 90 -16.86 -17.55 -8.02
CA THR A 90 -16.40 -18.96 -8.07
C THR A 90 -15.65 -19.28 -9.37
N ILE A 91 -15.29 -18.24 -10.12
CA ILE A 91 -14.74 -18.34 -11.47
C ILE A 91 -13.22 -18.46 -11.42
N PHE A 92 -12.56 -17.74 -10.51
CA PHE A 92 -11.11 -17.64 -10.44
C PHE A 92 -10.58 -18.02 -9.06
N HIS A 93 -9.51 -18.81 -9.05
CA HIS A 93 -8.62 -18.96 -7.90
C HIS A 93 -7.28 -18.26 -8.23
N PHE A 94 -6.86 -17.36 -7.34
CA PHE A 94 -5.72 -16.47 -7.47
C PHE A 94 -4.50 -17.02 -6.73
N TYR A 95 -3.74 -17.91 -7.36
CA TYR A 95 -2.49 -18.38 -6.78
C TYR A 95 -1.33 -17.43 -7.10
N SER A 96 -0.52 -17.15 -6.09
CA SER A 96 0.68 -16.30 -6.23
C SER A 96 0.42 -14.91 -6.82
N CYS A 97 -0.79 -14.38 -6.67
CA CYS A 97 -1.12 -13.00 -7.02
C CYS A 97 -0.68 -12.06 -5.88
N SER A 98 -0.37 -10.81 -6.23
CA SER A 98 0.03 -9.78 -5.27
C SER A 98 -1.01 -8.67 -5.20
N ALA A 99 -1.20 -8.07 -4.03
CA ALA A 99 -1.97 -6.83 -3.88
C ALA A 99 -1.00 -5.64 -3.79
N MET A 100 -1.13 -4.69 -4.70
CA MET A 100 -0.30 -3.50 -4.77
C MET A 100 -1.10 -2.29 -4.28
N MET A 101 -0.58 -1.60 -3.27
CA MET A 101 -1.15 -0.35 -2.74
C MET A 101 -0.27 0.83 -3.15
N VAL A 102 -0.88 1.91 -3.61
CA VAL A 102 -0.21 3.16 -3.99
C VAL A 102 -1.02 4.35 -3.51
N TYR A 103 -0.35 5.49 -3.27
CA TYR A 103 -0.99 6.78 -3.02
C TYR A 103 -0.02 7.92 -3.39
N GLU A 104 -0.55 9.12 -3.58
CA GLU A 104 0.22 10.32 -3.94
C GLU A 104 0.38 11.25 -2.73
N LYS A 105 1.56 11.19 -2.10
CA LYS A 105 1.87 12.01 -0.90
C LYS A 105 1.73 13.52 -1.14
N GLU A 106 2.20 14.02 -2.28
CA GLU A 106 2.15 15.46 -2.59
C GLU A 106 0.72 15.99 -2.73
N SER A 107 -0.18 15.18 -3.28
CA SER A 107 -1.60 15.54 -3.36
C SER A 107 -2.23 15.67 -1.97
N ILE A 108 -1.88 14.78 -1.03
CA ILE A 108 -2.33 14.88 0.37
C ILE A 108 -1.82 16.17 1.01
N LEU A 109 -0.54 16.52 0.84
CA LEU A 109 0.04 17.74 1.39
C LEU A 109 -0.59 19.01 0.81
N GLN A 110 -1.13 18.94 -0.41
CA GLN A 110 -1.89 20.03 -1.05
C GLN A 110 -3.38 20.03 -0.67
N GLY A 111 -3.81 19.17 0.26
CA GLY A 111 -5.21 19.05 0.67
C GLY A 111 -6.13 18.45 -0.39
N ARG A 112 -5.56 17.74 -1.38
CA ARG A 112 -6.29 17.05 -2.46
C ARG A 112 -6.49 15.57 -2.10
N ASN A 113 -7.19 14.85 -2.97
CA ASN A 113 -7.38 13.41 -2.84
C ASN A 113 -6.03 12.68 -2.80
N SER A 114 -5.88 11.68 -1.94
CA SER A 114 -4.68 10.85 -1.83
C SER A 114 -4.36 10.05 -3.08
N GLY A 115 -5.32 9.86 -3.99
CA GLY A 115 -5.16 8.96 -5.14
C GLY A 115 -4.85 7.53 -4.69
N ALA A 116 -5.32 7.15 -3.49
CA ALA A 116 -5.03 5.86 -2.90
C ALA A 116 -5.73 4.76 -3.70
N GLU A 117 -4.97 3.78 -4.17
CA GLU A 117 -5.50 2.65 -4.94
C GLU A 117 -4.89 1.34 -4.47
N ILE A 118 -5.72 0.29 -4.47
CA ILE A 118 -5.26 -1.09 -4.37
C ILE A 118 -5.65 -1.87 -5.62
N LYS A 119 -4.70 -2.60 -6.20
CA LYS A 119 -4.90 -3.43 -7.39
C LYS A 119 -4.28 -4.80 -7.19
N LEU A 120 -4.93 -5.82 -7.76
CA LEU A 120 -4.33 -7.14 -7.90
C LEU A 120 -3.41 -7.18 -9.12
N ILE A 121 -2.26 -7.84 -8.98
CA ILE A 121 -1.25 -8.04 -10.02
C ILE A 121 -0.74 -9.49 -9.96
N ASP A 122 0.15 -9.85 -10.90
CA ASP A 122 0.81 -11.17 -10.99
C ASP A 122 -0.14 -12.37 -11.24
N PHE A 123 -0.95 -12.27 -12.31
CA PHE A 123 -1.96 -13.29 -12.66
C PHE A 123 -1.42 -14.55 -13.36
N ALA A 124 -0.12 -14.82 -13.31
CA ALA A 124 0.50 -15.93 -14.05
C ALA A 124 -0.01 -17.32 -13.63
N ARG A 125 -0.65 -17.44 -12.47
CA ARG A 125 -1.17 -18.70 -11.91
C ARG A 125 -2.65 -18.62 -11.51
N VAL A 126 -3.43 -17.83 -12.23
CA VAL A 126 -4.89 -17.85 -12.08
C VAL A 126 -5.43 -19.12 -12.72
N ILE A 127 -6.25 -19.86 -11.96
CA ILE A 127 -6.92 -21.08 -12.44
C ILE A 127 -8.44 -20.97 -12.28
N GLN A 128 -9.18 -21.84 -12.95
CA GLN A 128 -10.63 -21.88 -12.87
C GLN A 128 -11.10 -22.43 -11.51
N GLY A 129 -11.98 -21.70 -10.82
CA GLY A 129 -12.50 -22.06 -9.50
C GLY A 129 -13.56 -23.17 -9.48
N LYS A 130 -14.12 -23.51 -10.66
CA LYS A 130 -15.06 -24.63 -10.86
C LYS A 130 -16.27 -24.62 -9.90
N GLY A 131 -16.82 -23.44 -9.63
CA GLY A 131 -17.98 -23.31 -8.75
C GLY A 131 -17.63 -23.25 -7.25
N VAL A 132 -16.34 -23.19 -6.90
CA VAL A 132 -15.85 -23.05 -5.52
C VAL A 132 -15.19 -21.68 -5.36
N ILE A 133 -15.46 -21.00 -4.25
CA ILE A 133 -14.82 -19.71 -3.94
C ILE A 133 -13.34 -19.90 -3.58
N ASP A 134 -12.53 -18.87 -3.79
CA ASP A 134 -11.12 -18.91 -3.38
C ASP A 134 -10.97 -18.61 -1.88
N HIS A 135 -11.14 -19.64 -1.04
CA HIS A 135 -10.97 -19.52 0.41
C HIS A 135 -9.57 -19.09 0.83
N ASN A 136 -8.54 -19.46 0.06
CA ASN A 136 -7.16 -19.13 0.38
C ASN A 136 -6.92 -17.63 0.19
N PHE A 137 -7.33 -17.08 -0.95
CA PHE A 137 -7.26 -15.65 -1.23
C PHE A 137 -8.12 -14.86 -0.25
N LEU A 138 -9.38 -15.27 -0.02
CA LEU A 138 -10.30 -14.61 0.89
C LEU A 138 -9.78 -14.56 2.33
N GLY A 139 -9.13 -15.64 2.80
CA GLY A 139 -8.52 -15.67 4.13
C GLY A 139 -7.37 -14.65 4.30
N GLY A 140 -6.50 -14.54 3.29
CA GLY A 140 -5.44 -13.54 3.26
C GLY A 140 -6.00 -12.10 3.18
N LEU A 141 -7.01 -11.90 2.35
CA LEU A 141 -7.68 -10.60 2.19
C LEU A 141 -8.35 -10.12 3.49
N CYS A 142 -9.09 -10.99 4.17
CA CYS A 142 -9.70 -10.69 5.47
C CYS A 142 -8.64 -10.34 6.53
N SER A 143 -7.50 -11.02 6.51
CA SER A 143 -6.39 -10.73 7.43
C SER A 143 -5.79 -9.34 7.18
N LEU A 144 -5.59 -8.97 5.91
CA LEU A 144 -5.11 -7.63 5.52
C LEU A 144 -6.11 -6.53 5.91
N ILE A 145 -7.42 -6.75 5.66
CA ILE A 145 -8.50 -5.84 6.06
C ILE A 145 -8.45 -5.57 7.56
N LYS A 146 -8.29 -6.62 8.38
CA LYS A 146 -8.20 -6.47 9.83
C LYS A 146 -7.03 -5.58 10.24
N LEU A 147 -5.84 -5.85 9.70
CA LEU A 147 -4.64 -5.06 10.03
C LEU A 147 -4.79 -3.58 9.66
N ILE A 148 -5.34 -3.29 8.49
CA ILE A 148 -5.57 -1.91 8.04
C ILE A 148 -6.66 -1.24 8.86
N SER A 149 -7.76 -1.95 9.16
CA SER A 149 -8.83 -1.46 10.03
C SER A 149 -8.30 -1.09 11.41
N ASP A 150 -7.48 -1.94 12.02
CA ASP A 150 -6.87 -1.69 13.34
C ASP A 150 -6.04 -0.39 13.33
N ILE A 151 -5.33 -0.10 12.24
CA ILE A 151 -4.55 1.14 12.09
C ILE A 151 -5.47 2.36 11.98
N VAL A 152 -6.58 2.25 11.25
CA VAL A 152 -7.56 3.34 11.08
C VAL A 152 -8.27 3.65 12.41
N THR A 153 -8.64 2.63 13.18
CA THR A 153 -9.34 2.80 14.47
C THR A 153 -8.40 3.14 15.63
N SER A 154 -7.12 2.76 15.54
CA SER A 154 -6.12 2.94 16.59
C SER A 154 -4.79 3.48 16.05
N PRO A 155 -4.73 4.75 15.57
CA PRO A 155 -3.53 5.33 14.96
C PRO A 155 -2.35 5.42 15.94
N SER A 156 -2.62 5.51 17.24
CA SER A 156 -1.64 5.74 18.31
C SER A 156 -1.18 4.48 19.08
N ALA A 157 -1.72 3.29 18.76
CA ALA A 157 -1.38 2.02 19.43
C ALA A 157 -0.05 1.44 18.93
#